data_AF-A0A515KFH5-F1
#
_entry.id   AF-A0A515KFH5-F1
#
_cell.length_a   1.000
_cell.length_b   1.000
_cell.length_c   1.000
_cell.angle_alpha   90.00
_cell.angle_beta   90.00
_cell.angle_gamma   90.00
#
_symmetry.space_group_name_H-M   'P 1'
#
loop_
_entity.id
_entity.type
_entity.pdbx_description
1 polymer ?
#
loop_
_entity_poly.entity_id
_entity_poly.type
_entity_poly.pdbx_seq_one_letter_code
_entity_poly.pdbx_strand_id
1 'polypeptide(L)'
;MKRRDLGRHLEWHGDRIRVVMKVPPSQRAEFGTKVREVLITRDQLEAEREKLDVIRRIKAKLKGVKTLATQKPLIEEALRWRQAAQDEAVATGLTDEQTTVAEALSNRVARIEAIHGPQEAQQFAAVASGTGTPLRALLDIWFEEHSFTNGYQEDVRRVLGRLEACCRHSAACGSTRSAVCA
;
A
#
# COMPACT_ATOMS: atom_id res chain seq x y z
N MET A 1 -8.39 42.33 18.57
CA MET A 1 -7.00 41.82 18.52
C MET A 1 -6.79 41.06 17.21
N LYS A 2 -5.85 41.49 16.35
CA LYS A 2 -5.51 40.75 15.13
C LYS A 2 -4.75 39.48 15.54
N ARG A 3 -5.27 38.31 15.15
CA ARG A 3 -4.59 37.03 15.39
C ARG A 3 -3.34 36.99 14.51
N ARG A 4 -2.23 36.49 15.07
CA ARG A 4 -0.97 36.35 14.34
C ARG A 4 -1.17 35.37 13.17
N ASP A 5 -0.53 35.71 12.06
CA ASP A 5 -0.50 34.84 10.88
C ASP A 5 0.28 33.56 11.22
N LEU A 6 -0.29 32.42 10.86
CA LEU A 6 0.33 31.12 11.14
C LEU A 6 1.17 30.68 9.93
N GLY A 7 2.24 29.94 10.19
CA GLY A 7 3.11 29.42 9.13
C GLY A 7 2.39 28.50 8.13
N ARG A 8 3.06 28.22 7.00
CA ARG A 8 2.54 27.40 5.91
C ARG A 8 1.94 26.07 6.41
N HIS A 9 0.72 25.74 5.95
CA HIS A 9 -0.08 24.56 6.31
C HIS A 9 -0.75 24.60 7.70
N LEU A 10 -0.74 25.73 8.41
CA LEU A 10 -1.46 25.91 9.66
C LEU A 10 -2.60 26.90 9.48
N GLU A 11 -3.74 26.62 10.10
CA GLU A 11 -4.88 27.55 10.16
C GLU A 11 -5.41 27.60 11.59
N TRP A 12 -5.89 28.77 12.01
CA TRP A 12 -6.62 28.90 13.27
C TRP A 12 -8.00 28.27 13.12
N HIS A 13 -8.40 27.51 14.14
CA HIS A 13 -9.73 26.92 14.26
C HIS A 13 -10.28 27.21 15.65
N GLY A 14 -11.02 28.30 15.77
CA GLY A 14 -11.48 28.79 17.07
C GLY A 14 -10.28 29.16 17.94
N ASP A 15 -10.04 28.40 18.99
CA ASP A 15 -8.96 28.60 19.96
C ASP A 15 -7.81 27.59 19.80
N ARG A 16 -7.85 26.76 18.75
CA ARG A 16 -6.83 25.74 18.46
C ARG A 16 -6.21 25.95 17.09
N ILE A 17 -5.03 25.36 16.89
CA ILE A 17 -4.36 25.33 15.61
C ILE A 17 -4.71 24.03 14.89
N ARG A 18 -4.94 24.07 13.57
CA ARG A 18 -5.11 22.87 12.73
C ARG A 18 -4.13 22.85 11.58
N VAL A 19 -3.74 21.67 11.16
CA VAL A 19 -2.95 21.44 9.95
C VAL A 19 -3.89 21.27 8.76
N VAL A 20 -3.61 21.98 7.67
CA VAL A 20 -4.41 21.92 6.44
C VAL A 20 -3.52 21.58 5.24
N MET A 21 -3.88 20.50 4.56
CA MET A 21 -3.19 20.05 3.36
C MET A 21 -4.17 19.90 2.19
N LYS A 22 -3.75 20.38 1.02
CA LYS A 22 -4.52 20.24 -0.22
C LYS A 22 -4.44 18.79 -0.72
N VAL A 23 -5.58 18.24 -1.09
CA VAL A 23 -5.68 16.87 -1.63
C VAL A 23 -5.42 16.90 -3.14
N PRO A 24 -4.64 15.94 -3.68
CA PRO A 24 -4.49 15.75 -5.13
C PRO A 24 -5.84 15.59 -5.83
N PRO A 25 -5.99 16.07 -7.08
CA PRO A 25 -7.28 16.05 -7.80
C PRO A 25 -7.89 14.65 -7.91
N SER A 26 -7.05 13.62 -8.07
CA SER A 26 -7.48 12.22 -8.17
C SER A 26 -8.13 11.65 -6.91
N GLN A 27 -7.97 12.30 -5.75
CA GLN A 27 -8.43 11.79 -4.44
C GLN A 27 -9.49 12.70 -3.80
N ARG A 28 -9.94 13.74 -4.52
CA ARG A 28 -10.94 14.69 -4.00
C ARG A 28 -12.32 14.06 -3.82
N ALA A 29 -12.64 13.02 -4.58
CA ALA A 29 -13.90 12.31 -4.45
C ALA A 29 -14.07 11.65 -3.07
N GLU A 30 -12.98 11.19 -2.47
CA GLU A 30 -12.99 10.44 -1.20
C GLU A 30 -12.67 11.33 0.01
N PHE A 31 -11.67 12.22 -0.10
CA PHE A 31 -11.19 13.04 1.02
C PHE A 31 -11.59 14.53 0.94
N GLY A 32 -12.34 14.92 -0.11
CA GLY A 32 -12.65 16.31 -0.39
C GLY A 32 -11.45 17.13 -0.86
N THR A 33 -11.58 18.46 -0.88
CA THR A 33 -10.55 19.36 -1.46
C THR A 33 -9.36 19.60 -0.54
N LYS A 34 -9.57 19.57 0.78
CA LYS A 34 -8.55 19.80 1.81
C LYS A 34 -8.76 18.83 2.97
N VAL A 35 -7.70 18.16 3.39
CA VAL A 35 -7.69 17.39 4.65
C VAL A 35 -7.27 18.33 5.77
N ARG A 36 -8.00 18.24 6.90
CA ARG A 36 -7.81 19.07 8.08
C ARG A 36 -7.64 18.18 9.30
N GLU A 37 -6.60 18.41 10.09
CA GLU A 37 -6.35 17.69 11.33
C GLU A 37 -6.07 18.71 12.44
N VAL A 38 -6.82 18.64 13.54
CA VAL A 38 -6.73 19.60 14.65
C VAL A 38 -5.57 19.19 15.56
N LEU A 39 -4.70 20.15 15.89
CA LEU A 39 -3.66 19.96 16.89
C LEU A 39 -4.23 20.23 18.30
N ILE A 40 -3.64 19.60 19.30
CA ILE A 40 -4.02 19.80 20.71
C ILE A 40 -3.44 21.13 21.23
N THR A 41 -2.50 21.71 20.49
CA THR A 41 -1.65 22.79 20.93
C THR A 41 -2.14 24.17 20.48
N ARG A 42 -1.92 25.17 21.35
CA ARG A 42 -2.23 26.59 21.10
C ARG A 42 -1.00 27.44 20.80
N ASP A 43 0.18 26.93 21.16
CA ASP A 43 1.46 27.57 20.86
C ASP A 43 1.87 27.32 19.40
N GLN A 44 2.31 28.39 18.74
CA GLN A 44 2.77 28.37 17.37
C GLN A 44 4.06 27.56 17.20
N LEU A 45 4.99 27.67 18.14
CA LEU A 45 6.30 27.00 18.06
C LEU A 45 6.15 25.48 18.13
N GLU A 46 5.32 25.01 19.06
CA GLU A 46 5.01 23.58 19.18
C GLU A 46 4.20 23.09 17.98
N ALA A 47 3.21 23.86 17.52
CA ALA A 47 2.44 23.50 16.33
C ALA A 47 3.31 23.36 15.08
N GLU A 48 4.35 24.18 14.92
CA GLU A 48 5.27 24.05 13.78
C GLU A 48 6.11 22.76 13.82
N ARG A 49 6.48 22.28 15.01
CA ARG A 49 7.16 20.99 15.20
C ARG A 49 6.23 19.83 14.89
N GLU A 50 5.05 19.80 15.50
CA GLU A 50 4.07 18.71 15.33
C GLU A 50 3.52 18.60 13.90
N LYS A 51 3.44 19.73 13.19
CA LYS A 51 2.94 19.80 11.82
C LYS A 51 3.62 18.83 10.87
N LEU A 52 4.93 18.63 10.99
CA LEU A 52 5.67 17.77 10.06
C LEU A 52 5.22 16.31 10.16
N ASP A 53 4.98 15.82 11.37
CA ASP A 53 4.53 14.45 11.59
C ASP A 53 3.09 14.26 11.16
N VAL A 54 2.22 15.23 11.43
CA VAL A 54 0.84 15.23 10.91
C VAL A 54 0.82 15.23 9.39
N ILE A 55 1.63 16.07 8.72
CA ILE A 55 1.74 16.07 7.25
C ILE A 55 2.23 14.72 6.74
N ARG A 56 3.22 14.08 7.39
CA ARG A 56 3.70 12.75 7.01
C ARG A 56 2.58 11.71 7.13
N ARG A 57 1.81 11.73 8.23
CA ARG A 57 0.65 10.83 8.41
C ARG A 57 -0.41 11.04 7.34
N ILE A 58 -0.80 12.28 7.06
CA ILE A 58 -1.80 12.57 6.03
C ILE A 58 -1.28 12.16 4.64
N LYS A 59 0.00 12.44 4.32
CA LYS A 59 0.61 11.97 3.07
C LYS A 59 0.64 10.44 2.97
N ALA A 60 0.93 9.74 4.06
CA ALA A 60 0.91 8.29 4.10
C ALA A 60 -0.49 7.73 3.86
N LYS A 61 -1.52 8.32 4.47
CA LYS A 61 -2.93 7.98 4.19
C LYS A 61 -3.27 8.17 2.72
N LEU A 62 -2.97 9.34 2.15
CA LEU A 62 -3.24 9.64 0.73
C LEU A 62 -2.47 8.73 -0.23
N LYS A 63 -1.21 8.38 0.08
CA LYS A 63 -0.43 7.44 -0.74
C LYS A 63 -0.95 6.00 -0.63
N GLY A 64 -1.24 5.55 0.60
CA GLY A 64 -1.70 4.19 0.87
C GLY A 64 -2.97 3.83 0.12
N VAL A 65 -3.93 4.74 0.02
CA VAL A 65 -5.18 4.50 -0.73
C VAL A 65 -4.93 4.28 -2.22
N LYS A 66 -4.09 5.10 -2.87
CA LYS A 66 -3.84 4.98 -4.31
C LYS A 66 -3.20 3.62 -4.66
N THR A 67 -2.24 3.21 -3.84
CA THR A 67 -1.54 1.94 -4.04
C THR A 67 -2.47 0.76 -3.78
N LEU A 68 -3.25 0.77 -2.69
CA LEU A 68 -4.18 -0.32 -2.37
C LEU A 68 -5.32 -0.45 -3.40
N ALA A 69 -5.91 0.67 -3.85
CA ALA A 69 -7.00 0.65 -4.82
C ALA A 69 -6.56 0.16 -6.21
N THR A 70 -5.32 0.42 -6.61
CA THR A 70 -4.77 -0.06 -7.90
C THR A 70 -4.28 -1.50 -7.80
N GLN A 71 -3.76 -1.92 -6.63
CA GLN A 71 -3.21 -3.25 -6.43
C GLN A 71 -4.28 -4.34 -6.28
N LYS A 72 -5.43 -4.05 -5.66
CA LYS A 72 -6.52 -5.04 -5.51
C LYS A 72 -6.94 -5.71 -6.83
N PRO A 73 -7.29 -4.97 -7.91
CA PRO A 73 -7.70 -5.61 -9.16
C PRO A 73 -6.56 -6.39 -9.84
N LEU A 74 -5.31 -5.93 -9.73
CA LEU A 74 -4.15 -6.63 -10.30
C LEU A 74 -3.84 -7.93 -9.57
N ILE A 75 -4.00 -7.96 -8.25
CA ILE A 75 -3.77 -9.17 -7.43
C ILE A 75 -4.84 -10.23 -7.72
N GLU A 76 -6.11 -9.84 -7.81
CA GLU A 76 -7.19 -10.77 -8.19
C GLU A 76 -6.94 -11.37 -9.57
N GLU A 77 -6.54 -10.54 -10.54
CA GLU A 77 -6.18 -11.01 -11.86
C GLU A 77 -4.99 -12.00 -11.79
N ALA A 78 -3.93 -11.67 -11.07
CA ALA A 78 -2.77 -12.55 -10.91
C ALA A 78 -3.12 -13.91 -10.28
N LEU A 79 -4.05 -13.94 -9.31
CA LEU A 79 -4.53 -15.18 -8.72
C LEU A 79 -5.30 -16.04 -9.73
N ARG A 80 -6.07 -15.44 -10.63
CA ARG A 80 -6.73 -16.17 -11.74
C ARG A 80 -5.72 -16.75 -12.72
N TRP A 81 -4.66 -16.01 -13.05
CA TRP A 81 -3.57 -16.53 -13.88
C TRP A 81 -2.87 -17.73 -13.24
N ARG A 82 -2.62 -17.65 -11.93
CA ARG A 82 -2.06 -18.77 -11.17
C ARG A 82 -2.95 -20.00 -11.24
N GLN A 83 -4.26 -19.82 -11.06
CA GLN A 83 -5.21 -20.92 -11.12
C GLN A 83 -5.28 -21.53 -12.52
N ALA A 84 -5.32 -20.70 -13.58
CA ALA A 84 -5.31 -21.16 -14.96
C ALA A 84 -4.05 -21.98 -15.30
N ALA A 85 -2.88 -21.55 -14.81
CA ALA A 85 -1.63 -22.31 -14.97
C ALA A 85 -1.67 -23.67 -14.24
N GLN A 86 -2.29 -23.74 -13.06
CA GLN A 86 -2.48 -24.99 -12.34
C GLN A 86 -3.45 -25.93 -13.07
N ASP A 87 -4.55 -25.41 -13.58
CA ASP A 87 -5.55 -26.19 -14.32
C ASP A 87 -4.97 -26.77 -15.62
N GLU A 88 -4.15 -25.99 -16.35
CA GLU A 88 -3.46 -26.46 -17.56
C GLU A 88 -2.44 -27.56 -17.25
N ALA A 89 -1.66 -27.41 -16.17
CA ALA A 89 -0.69 -28.42 -15.75
C ALA A 89 -1.35 -29.76 -15.38
N VAL A 90 -2.52 -29.71 -14.71
CA VAL A 90 -3.31 -30.90 -14.38
C VAL A 90 -3.90 -31.55 -15.63
N ALA A 91 -4.39 -30.76 -16.59
CA ALA A 91 -5.04 -31.26 -17.81
C ALA A 91 -4.05 -31.90 -18.80
N THR A 92 -2.84 -31.36 -18.91
CA THR A 92 -1.83 -31.81 -19.89
C THR A 92 -0.86 -32.85 -19.33
N GLY A 93 -0.76 -32.99 -18.01
CA GLY A 93 0.21 -33.90 -17.36
C GLY A 93 1.67 -33.53 -17.64
N LEU A 94 1.91 -32.38 -18.29
CA LEU A 94 3.23 -31.85 -18.63
C LEU A 94 3.61 -30.82 -17.57
N THR A 95 4.78 -31.02 -16.97
CA THR A 95 5.46 -30.03 -16.11
C THR A 95 6.29 -29.03 -16.90
N ASP A 96 6.29 -29.09 -18.24
CA ASP A 96 7.17 -28.29 -19.07
C ASP A 96 6.80 -26.80 -19.08
N GLU A 97 7.85 -25.98 -18.94
CA GLU A 97 7.83 -24.55 -18.61
C GLU A 97 7.30 -23.62 -19.72
N GLN A 98 6.92 -24.15 -20.90
CA GLN A 98 6.34 -23.38 -22.01
C GLN A 98 4.92 -23.82 -22.29
N THR A 99 4.01 -23.48 -21.39
CA THR A 99 2.58 -23.61 -21.65
C THR A 99 2.04 -22.36 -22.34
N THR A 100 0.91 -22.49 -23.05
CA THR A 100 0.19 -21.39 -23.70
C THR A 100 -0.11 -20.25 -22.73
N VAL A 101 -0.37 -20.60 -21.46
CA VAL A 101 -0.63 -19.63 -20.39
C VAL A 101 0.62 -18.86 -19.99
N ALA A 102 1.81 -19.48 -19.99
CA ALA A 102 3.07 -18.81 -19.65
C ALA A 102 3.44 -17.70 -20.65
N GLU A 103 3.27 -17.96 -21.96
CA GLU A 103 3.51 -16.94 -23.00
C GLU A 103 2.49 -15.80 -22.91
N ALA A 104 1.21 -16.13 -22.71
CA ALA A 104 0.16 -15.13 -22.54
C ALA A 104 0.36 -14.28 -21.27
N LEU A 105 0.86 -14.89 -20.19
CA LEU A 105 1.23 -14.21 -18.96
C LEU A 105 2.38 -13.21 -19.20
N SER A 106 3.43 -13.61 -19.93
CA SER A 106 4.54 -12.73 -20.27
C SER A 106 4.08 -11.47 -21.02
N ASN A 107 3.20 -11.63 -22.01
CA ASN A 107 2.59 -10.52 -22.73
C ASN A 107 1.76 -9.60 -21.82
N ARG A 108 1.04 -10.19 -20.85
CA ARG A 108 0.26 -9.42 -19.88
C ARG A 108 1.16 -8.62 -18.93
N VAL A 109 2.24 -9.22 -18.44
CA VAL A 109 3.25 -8.56 -17.60
C VAL A 109 3.84 -7.34 -18.31
N ALA A 110 4.25 -7.48 -19.57
CA ALA A 110 4.77 -6.36 -20.37
C ALA A 110 3.76 -5.20 -20.51
N ARG A 111 2.47 -5.52 -20.67
CA ARG A 111 1.42 -4.49 -20.71
C ARG A 111 1.23 -3.80 -19.35
N ILE A 112 1.29 -4.54 -18.25
CA ILE A 112 1.21 -3.97 -16.90
C ILE A 112 2.42 -3.06 -16.63
N GLU A 113 3.61 -3.47 -17.05
CA GLU A 113 4.82 -2.65 -16.93
C GLU A 113 4.67 -1.31 -17.66
N ALA A 114 4.14 -1.31 -18.88
CA ALA A 114 3.93 -0.09 -19.65
C ALA A 114 2.93 0.89 -19.00
N ILE A 115 1.91 0.38 -18.29
CA ILE A 115 0.83 1.20 -17.71
C ILE A 115 1.11 1.60 -16.26
N HIS A 116 1.56 0.64 -15.45
CA HIS A 116 1.68 0.75 -13.99
C HIS A 116 3.13 0.82 -13.51
N GLY A 117 4.08 0.53 -14.38
CA GLY A 117 5.52 0.55 -14.10
C GLY A 117 6.10 -0.82 -13.70
N PRO A 118 7.43 -0.91 -13.62
CA PRO A 118 8.15 -2.17 -13.48
C PRO A 118 7.89 -2.86 -12.13
N GLN A 119 7.70 -2.08 -11.07
CA GLN A 119 7.50 -2.62 -9.73
C GLN A 119 6.16 -3.38 -9.60
N GLU A 120 5.09 -2.83 -10.17
CA GLU A 120 3.76 -3.46 -10.16
C GLU A 120 3.75 -4.69 -11.06
N ALA A 121 4.42 -4.63 -12.22
CA ALA A 121 4.57 -5.77 -13.12
C ALA A 121 5.33 -6.94 -12.46
N GLN A 122 6.42 -6.65 -11.74
CA GLN A 122 7.19 -7.67 -11.03
C GLN A 122 6.38 -8.32 -9.90
N GLN A 123 5.60 -7.52 -9.15
CA GLN A 123 4.69 -8.05 -8.12
C GLN A 123 3.61 -8.93 -8.73
N PHE A 124 2.99 -8.48 -9.82
CA PHE A 124 2.00 -9.25 -10.56
C PHE A 124 2.57 -10.58 -11.05
N ALA A 125 3.74 -10.57 -11.69
CA ALA A 125 4.41 -11.77 -12.19
C ALA A 125 4.76 -12.76 -11.08
N ALA A 126 5.23 -12.27 -9.92
CA ALA A 126 5.52 -13.12 -8.77
C ALA A 126 4.26 -13.79 -8.22
N VAL A 127 3.14 -13.07 -8.15
CA VAL A 127 1.87 -13.65 -7.73
C VAL A 127 1.34 -14.63 -8.79
N ALA A 128 1.34 -14.28 -10.06
CA ALA A 128 0.83 -15.15 -11.12
C ALA A 128 1.63 -16.45 -11.26
N SER A 129 2.96 -16.40 -11.14
CA SER A 129 3.83 -17.59 -11.21
C SER A 129 3.85 -18.45 -9.94
N GLY A 130 3.20 -18.01 -8.86
CA GLY A 130 3.20 -18.75 -7.60
C GLY A 130 4.43 -18.52 -6.70
N THR A 131 5.42 -17.75 -7.17
CA THR A 131 6.65 -17.45 -6.39
C THR A 131 6.44 -16.43 -5.27
N GLY A 132 5.42 -15.57 -5.37
CA GLY A 132 5.06 -14.57 -4.37
C GLY A 132 3.65 -14.76 -3.83
N THR A 133 3.45 -14.62 -2.53
CA THR A 133 2.12 -14.69 -1.90
C THR A 133 1.62 -13.28 -1.54
N PRO A 134 0.45 -12.85 -2.04
CA PRO A 134 -0.09 -11.52 -1.74
C PRO A 134 -0.75 -11.50 -0.35
N LEU A 135 0.06 -11.49 0.72
CA LEU A 135 -0.41 -11.64 2.11
C LEU A 135 -1.50 -10.63 2.48
N ARG A 136 -1.33 -9.34 2.15
CA ARG A 136 -2.33 -8.30 2.46
C ARG A 136 -3.69 -8.51 1.81
N ALA A 137 -3.72 -8.98 0.57
CA ALA A 137 -4.97 -9.20 -0.12
C ALA A 137 -5.74 -10.37 0.50
N LEU A 138 -5.03 -11.44 0.88
CA LEU A 138 -5.62 -12.59 1.56
C LEU A 138 -6.14 -12.25 2.97
N LEU A 139 -5.52 -11.27 3.64
CA LEU A 139 -5.98 -10.82 4.95
C LEU A 139 -7.27 -10.02 4.93
N ASP A 140 -7.46 -9.20 3.90
CA ASP A 140 -8.73 -8.48 3.77
C ASP A 140 -9.90 -9.48 3.66
N ILE A 141 -9.72 -10.57 2.88
CA ILE A 141 -10.70 -11.68 2.80
C ILE A 141 -10.89 -12.32 4.18
N TRP A 142 -9.81 -12.65 4.87
CA TRP A 142 -9.88 -13.27 6.20
C TRP A 142 -10.57 -12.38 7.26
N PHE A 143 -10.36 -11.07 7.20
CA PHE A 143 -11.05 -10.09 8.05
C PHE A 143 -12.52 -9.89 7.68
N GLU A 144 -12.90 -10.12 6.43
CA GLU A 144 -14.30 -10.11 6.01
C GLU A 144 -15.04 -11.37 6.48
N GLU A 145 -14.36 -12.53 6.47
CA GLU A 145 -14.90 -13.80 6.98
C GLU A 145 -15.05 -13.81 8.51
N HIS A 146 -14.21 -13.05 9.22
CA HIS A 146 -14.16 -13.03 10.69
C HIS A 146 -14.37 -11.61 11.24
N SER A 147 -15.41 -11.43 12.04
CA SER A 147 -15.78 -10.14 12.65
C SER A 147 -14.82 -9.67 13.76
N PHE A 148 -13.56 -9.38 13.42
CA PHE A 148 -12.57 -8.86 14.35
C PHE A 148 -12.83 -7.38 14.71
N THR A 149 -12.34 -6.95 15.88
CA THR A 149 -12.36 -5.54 16.24
C THR A 149 -11.43 -4.73 15.33
N ASN A 150 -11.83 -3.50 14.98
CA ASN A 150 -11.06 -2.64 14.08
C ASN A 150 -9.60 -2.45 14.55
N GLY A 151 -9.38 -2.33 15.86
CA GLY A 151 -8.02 -2.19 16.43
C GLY A 151 -7.13 -3.42 16.19
N TYR A 152 -7.69 -4.62 16.28
CA TYR A 152 -6.96 -5.85 15.99
C TYR A 152 -6.59 -5.95 14.50
N GLN A 153 -7.53 -5.63 13.62
CA GLN A 153 -7.27 -5.63 12.17
C GLN A 153 -6.16 -4.63 11.79
N GLU A 154 -6.17 -3.43 12.38
CA GLU A 154 -5.13 -2.43 12.16
C GLU A 154 -3.76 -2.88 12.66
N ASP A 155 -3.70 -3.51 13.84
CA ASP A 155 -2.46 -4.03 14.39
C ASP A 155 -1.86 -5.16 13.53
N VAL A 156 -2.69 -6.08 13.04
CA VAL A 156 -2.25 -7.16 12.13
C VAL A 156 -1.74 -6.57 10.81
N ARG A 157 -2.47 -5.61 10.21
CA ARG A 157 -2.02 -4.90 8.99
C ARG A 157 -0.68 -4.22 9.22
N ARG A 158 -0.47 -3.59 10.39
CA ARG A 158 0.79 -2.92 10.75
C ARG A 158 1.94 -3.91 10.87
N VAL A 159 1.76 -5.03 11.58
CA VAL A 159 2.80 -6.05 11.78
C VAL A 159 3.25 -6.63 10.44
N LEU A 160 2.30 -6.96 9.57
CA LEU A 160 2.62 -7.51 8.27
C LEU A 160 3.23 -6.49 7.31
N GLY A 161 2.84 -5.22 7.44
CA GLY A 161 3.53 -4.15 6.73
C GLY A 161 5.01 -4.06 7.09
N ARG A 162 5.37 -4.33 8.36
CA ARG A 162 6.77 -4.44 8.79
C ARG A 162 7.43 -5.71 8.26
N LEU A 163 6.74 -6.84 8.27
CA LEU A 163 7.25 -8.11 7.74
C LEU A 163 7.61 -7.99 6.26
N GLU A 164 6.71 -7.50 5.42
CA GLU A 164 6.96 -7.31 3.98
C GLU A 164 8.06 -6.28 3.69
N ALA A 165 8.18 -5.25 4.53
CA ALA A 165 9.28 -4.29 4.42
C ALA A 165 10.61 -4.95 4.79
N CYS A 166 10.63 -5.80 5.82
CA CYS A 166 11.78 -6.58 6.23
C CYS A 166 12.19 -7.57 5.14
N CYS A 167 11.26 -8.36 4.59
CA CYS A 167 11.53 -9.30 3.51
C CYS A 167 12.09 -8.62 2.25
N ARG A 168 11.61 -7.41 1.92
CA ARG A 168 12.20 -6.63 0.82
C ARG A 168 13.62 -6.14 1.12
N HIS A 169 13.91 -5.76 2.36
CA HIS A 169 15.26 -5.36 2.77
C HIS A 169 16.22 -6.55 2.82
N SER A 170 15.76 -7.71 3.30
CA SER A 170 16.60 -8.92 3.33
C SER A 170 16.85 -9.47 1.93
N ALA A 171 15.87 -9.39 1.02
CA ALA A 171 16.06 -9.70 -0.40
C ALA A 171 17.06 -8.74 -1.08
N ALA A 172 17.11 -7.46 -0.66
CA ALA A 172 18.11 -6.50 -1.12
C ALA A 172 19.51 -6.71 -0.50
N CYS A 173 19.60 -7.47 0.60
CA CYS A 173 20.85 -7.73 1.34
C CYS A 173 21.33 -9.19 1.19
N GLY A 174 20.97 -9.84 0.08
CA GLY A 174 21.36 -11.21 -0.27
C GLY A 174 22.84 -11.41 -0.63
N SER A 175 23.77 -10.81 0.12
CA SER A 175 25.21 -11.13 0.00
C SER A 175 25.92 -11.40 1.33
N THR A 176 25.32 -11.15 2.49
CA THR A 176 26.02 -11.44 3.75
C THR A 176 25.11 -12.09 4.77
N ARG A 177 25.42 -13.35 5.04
CA ARG A 177 24.89 -14.15 6.16
C ARG A 177 24.93 -13.35 7.46
N SER A 178 23.96 -13.68 8.32
CA SER A 178 23.89 -13.37 9.75
C SER A 178 23.45 -11.95 10.12
N ALA A 179 22.18 -11.82 10.49
CA ALA A 179 21.79 -10.97 11.60
C ALA A 179 20.51 -11.53 12.24
N VAL A 180 20.70 -12.04 13.45
CA VAL A 180 19.68 -12.44 14.41
C VAL A 180 18.66 -11.30 14.59
N CYS A 181 17.38 -11.62 14.46
CA CYS A 181 16.30 -10.74 14.91
C CYS A 181 16.07 -10.99 16.41
N ALA A 182 16.25 -9.95 17.22
CA ALA A 182 15.78 -9.86 18.60
C ALA A 182 14.52 -8.97 18.64
#